data_AF-A0AAE3T3I1-F1
#
_entry.id   AF-A0AAE3T3I1-F1
#
_cell.length_a   1.000
_cell.length_b   1.000
_cell.length_c   1.000
_cell.angle_alpha   90.00
_cell.angle_beta   90.00
_cell.angle_gamma   90.00
#
_symmetry.space_group_name_H-M   'P 1'
#
loop_
_entity.id
_entity.type
_entity.pdbx_description
1 polymer ?
#
loop_
_entity_poly.entity_id
_entity_poly.type
_entity_poly.pdbx_seq_one_letter_code
_entity_poly.pdbx_strand_id
1 'polypeptide(L)'
;MNDWAVWRCHATFRFLYYLQSIMDDTTGAAKAGQWDVAVHTLREAVLLAVSIRKMPDSCDVIPDVTEGFKGHLGSYDTQPDADLEALSQAVNRAARAPGRALFEEALNLLQPYVRETELMLGYSHEIPELRSAKGTSMLLRLLRETDQFSQSQGLPSVVPTAWLTQDKS
;
A
#
# COMPACT_ATOMS: atom_id res chain seq x y z
N MET A 1 -7.09 -27.74 3.76
CA MET A 1 -7.37 -26.32 3.51
C MET A 1 -6.05 -25.68 3.15
N ASN A 2 -5.96 -24.90 2.08
CA ASN A 2 -4.67 -24.48 1.52
C ASN A 2 -4.13 -23.30 2.35
N ASP A 3 -3.20 -23.56 3.28
CA ASP A 3 -2.53 -22.56 4.14
C ASP A 3 -2.03 -21.33 3.34
N TRP A 4 -1.76 -21.55 2.05
CA TRP A 4 -1.38 -20.54 1.07
C TRP A 4 -2.35 -19.35 0.95
N ALA A 5 -3.66 -19.57 1.00
CA ALA A 5 -4.65 -18.50 0.83
C ALA A 5 -4.74 -17.60 2.08
N VAL A 6 -4.56 -18.20 3.26
CA VAL A 6 -4.43 -17.50 4.55
C VAL A 6 -3.18 -16.62 4.57
N TRP A 7 -2.05 -17.18 4.13
CA TRP A 7 -0.81 -16.43 4.00
C TRP A 7 -0.93 -15.23 3.06
N ARG A 8 -1.63 -15.40 1.93
CA ARG A 8 -1.90 -14.29 1.00
C ARG A 8 -2.74 -13.18 1.64
N CYS A 9 -3.86 -13.50 2.29
CA CYS A 9 -4.70 -12.49 2.93
C CYS A 9 -3.95 -11.71 4.04
N HIS A 10 -3.19 -12.41 4.87
CA HIS A 10 -2.41 -11.76 5.93
C HIS A 10 -1.22 -10.95 5.38
N ALA A 11 -0.56 -11.42 4.32
CA ALA A 11 0.48 -10.66 3.64
C ALA A 11 -0.09 -9.38 3.04
N THR A 12 -1.20 -9.44 2.29
CA THR A 12 -1.89 -8.27 1.72
C THR A 12 -2.22 -7.23 2.78
N PHE A 13 -2.72 -7.65 3.95
CA PHE A 13 -2.96 -6.74 5.08
C PHE A 13 -1.68 -6.03 5.55
N ARG A 14 -0.58 -6.76 5.73
CA ARG A 14 0.72 -6.15 6.12
C ARG A 14 1.25 -5.19 5.07
N PHE A 15 1.06 -5.51 3.79
CA PHE A 15 1.44 -4.63 2.70
C PHE A 15 0.64 -3.33 2.69
N LEU A 16 -0.67 -3.40 2.92
CA LEU A 16 -1.52 -2.22 3.03
C LEU A 16 -1.20 -1.38 4.26
N TYR A 17 -0.95 -2.03 5.40
CA TYR A 17 -0.48 -1.37 6.62
C TYR A 17 0.81 -0.57 6.36
N TYR A 18 1.75 -1.19 5.66
CA TYR A 18 3.04 -0.58 5.36
C TYR A 18 2.91 0.55 4.34
N LEU A 19 2.11 0.35 3.29
CA LEU A 19 1.79 1.39 2.32
C LEU A 19 1.20 2.64 2.99
N GLN A 20 0.21 2.48 3.86
CA GLN A 20 -0.36 3.59 4.62
C GLN A 20 0.66 4.28 5.53
N SER A 21 1.50 3.51 6.22
CA SER A 21 2.58 4.07 7.05
C SER A 21 3.55 4.94 6.24
N ILE A 22 3.88 4.52 5.02
CA ILE A 22 4.75 5.28 4.12
C ILE A 22 4.04 6.52 3.57
N MET A 23 2.73 6.44 3.30
CA MET A 23 1.94 7.62 2.92
C MET A 23 1.91 8.68 4.03
N ASP A 24 1.82 8.25 5.29
CA ASP A 24 1.92 9.14 6.46
C ASP A 24 3.32 9.78 6.55
N ASP A 25 4.39 8.99 6.40
CA ASP A 25 5.77 9.48 6.41
C ASP A 25 6.04 10.45 5.26
N THR A 26 5.53 10.15 4.07
CA THR A 26 5.60 10.98 2.86
C THR A 26 4.94 12.34 3.09
N THR A 27 3.73 12.33 3.65
CA THR A 27 2.98 13.55 3.93
C THR A 27 3.62 14.35 5.06
N GLY A 28 4.15 13.69 6.09
CA GLY A 28 4.86 14.29 7.21
C GLY A 28 6.14 14.99 6.77
N ALA A 29 6.98 14.32 5.98
CA ALA A 29 8.20 14.87 5.42
C ALA A 29 7.92 16.09 4.53
N ALA A 30 6.89 16.02 3.68
CA ALA A 30 6.47 17.14 2.84
C ALA A 30 6.02 18.36 3.66
N LYS A 31 5.22 18.14 4.72
CA LYS A 31 4.80 19.21 5.65
C LYS A 31 5.97 19.86 6.37
N ALA A 32 7.01 19.09 6.67
CA ALA A 32 8.26 19.58 7.28
C ALA A 32 9.22 20.25 6.28
N GLY A 33 8.88 20.31 4.98
CA GLY A 33 9.75 20.84 3.93
C GLY A 33 10.96 19.95 3.60
N GLN A 34 10.96 18.69 4.05
CA GLN A 34 12.02 17.72 3.81
C GLN A 34 11.78 17.01 2.46
N TRP A 35 11.92 17.74 1.35
CA TRP A 35 11.50 17.27 0.03
C TRP A 35 12.25 16.03 -0.45
N ASP A 36 13.54 15.90 -0.14
CA ASP A 36 14.32 14.69 -0.47
C ASP A 36 13.74 13.44 0.21
N VAL A 37 13.40 13.55 1.49
CA VAL A 37 12.80 12.47 2.28
C VAL A 37 11.41 12.15 1.74
N ALA A 38 10.60 13.18 1.51
CA ALA A 38 9.24 13.01 0.99
C ALA A 38 9.22 12.30 -0.37
N VAL A 39 10.16 12.61 -1.27
CA VAL A 39 10.28 11.94 -2.57
C VAL A 39 10.81 10.52 -2.43
N HIS A 40 11.72 10.27 -1.49
CA HIS A 40 12.21 8.93 -1.20
C HIS A 40 11.09 8.01 -0.70
N THR A 41 10.31 8.44 0.28
CA THR A 41 9.19 7.65 0.81
C THR A 41 8.05 7.53 -0.21
N LEU A 42 7.78 8.56 -1.03
CA LEU A 42 6.82 8.48 -2.14
C LEU A 42 7.19 7.34 -3.10
N ARG A 43 8.48 7.20 -3.39
CA ARG A 43 9.02 6.16 -4.26
C ARG A 43 8.81 4.77 -3.68
N GLU A 44 8.95 4.59 -2.36
CA GLU A 44 8.64 3.33 -1.68
C GLU A 44 7.13 2.99 -1.75
N ALA A 45 6.26 3.99 -1.57
CA ALA A 45 4.81 3.78 -1.67
C ALA A 45 4.38 3.28 -3.06
N VAL A 46 4.98 3.81 -4.11
CA VAL A 46 4.73 3.37 -5.50
C VAL A 46 5.12 1.90 -5.66
N LEU A 47 6.30 1.49 -5.17
CA LEU A 47 6.74 0.08 -5.26
C LEU A 47 5.77 -0.86 -4.56
N LEU A 48 5.34 -0.50 -3.35
CA LEU A 48 4.40 -1.32 -2.58
C LEU A 48 3.04 -1.43 -3.26
N ALA A 49 2.49 -0.33 -3.79
CA ALA A 49 1.22 -0.36 -4.51
C ALA A 49 1.29 -1.28 -5.74
N VAL A 50 2.38 -1.20 -6.51
CA VAL A 50 2.64 -2.10 -7.66
C VAL A 50 2.77 -3.55 -7.21
N SER A 51 3.56 -3.82 -6.16
CA SER A 51 3.74 -5.18 -5.63
C SER A 51 2.41 -5.80 -5.20
N ILE A 52 1.53 -5.01 -4.56
CA ILE A 52 0.19 -5.48 -4.18
C ILE A 52 -0.65 -5.83 -5.41
N ARG A 53 -0.69 -4.93 -6.41
CA ARG A 53 -1.48 -5.15 -7.65
C ARG A 53 -0.98 -6.33 -8.47
N LYS A 54 0.33 -6.61 -8.45
CA LYS A 54 0.96 -7.68 -9.23
C LYS A 54 1.07 -9.02 -8.49
N MET A 55 0.80 -9.06 -7.19
CA MET A 55 0.78 -10.28 -6.37
C MET A 55 -0.06 -11.44 -6.94
N PRO A 56 -1.17 -11.21 -7.67
CA PRO A 56 -1.89 -12.29 -8.36
C PRO A 56 -1.10 -12.94 -9.50
N ASP A 57 -0.27 -12.17 -10.20
CA ASP A 57 0.42 -12.55 -11.45
C ASP A 57 1.85 -13.04 -11.20
N SER A 58 2.58 -12.40 -10.28
CA SER A 58 3.92 -12.79 -9.88
C SER A 58 3.95 -13.03 -8.38
N CYS A 59 4.48 -14.18 -7.97
CA CYS A 59 4.73 -14.48 -6.55
C CYS A 59 5.97 -13.74 -6.01
N ASP A 60 6.48 -12.74 -6.73
CA ASP A 60 7.70 -12.03 -6.38
C ASP A 60 7.42 -11.07 -5.23
N VAL A 61 7.98 -11.44 -4.08
CA VAL A 61 8.07 -10.62 -2.88
C VAL A 61 9.06 -9.48 -3.16
N ILE A 62 8.68 -8.27 -2.76
CA ILE A 62 9.39 -6.98 -2.88
C ILE A 62 10.90 -7.10 -3.12
N PRO A 63 11.47 -6.38 -4.11
CA PRO A 63 12.89 -6.03 -4.08
C PRO A 63 13.22 -5.31 -2.78
N ASP A 64 14.41 -5.56 -2.22
CA ASP A 64 14.94 -4.77 -1.12
C ASP A 64 14.84 -3.26 -1.48
N VAL A 65 14.13 -2.49 -0.65
CA VAL A 65 13.84 -1.05 -0.85
C VAL A 65 15.11 -0.20 -0.99
N THR A 66 16.27 -0.76 -0.64
CA THR A 66 17.60 -0.14 -0.76
C THR A 66 18.18 -0.14 -2.18
N GLU A 67 17.69 -1.00 -3.09
CA GLU A 67 18.13 -1.04 -4.49
C GLU A 67 17.10 -0.30 -5.36
N GLY A 68 17.35 1.00 -5.64
CA GLY A 68 16.39 1.85 -6.37
C GLY A 68 15.84 1.24 -7.68
N PHE A 69 14.72 1.79 -8.20
CA PHE A 69 13.85 1.30 -9.31
C PHE A 69 14.50 0.68 -10.57
N LYS A 70 15.81 0.78 -10.78
CA LYS A 70 16.48 0.21 -11.95
C LYS A 70 16.62 -1.30 -11.79
N GLY A 71 15.79 -2.06 -12.49
CA GLY A 71 16.04 -3.47 -12.79
C GLY A 71 14.87 -4.41 -12.51
N HIS A 72 13.98 -4.07 -11.58
CA HIS A 72 12.93 -4.98 -11.14
C HIS A 72 11.59 -4.77 -11.85
N LEU A 73 11.43 -3.65 -12.58
CA LEU A 73 10.27 -3.47 -13.46
C LEU A 73 10.30 -4.38 -14.71
N GLY A 74 11.45 -5.02 -14.99
CA GLY A 74 11.69 -5.79 -16.21
C GLY A 74 11.09 -7.19 -16.27
N SER A 75 10.49 -7.71 -15.19
CA SER A 75 9.75 -8.99 -15.23
C SER A 75 8.23 -8.85 -15.10
N TYR A 76 7.69 -7.62 -14.98
CA TYR A 76 6.24 -7.39 -14.96
C TYR A 76 5.67 -7.36 -16.39
N ASP A 77 5.77 -8.49 -17.09
CA ASP A 77 5.36 -8.66 -18.49
C ASP A 77 3.84 -8.88 -18.67
N THR A 78 3.01 -8.21 -17.86
CA THR A 78 1.54 -8.27 -17.97
C THR A 78 0.95 -6.88 -18.12
N GLN A 79 0.63 -6.52 -19.37
CA GLN A 79 -0.04 -5.29 -19.83
C GLN A 79 0.63 -3.94 -19.46
N PRO A 80 0.72 -3.00 -20.42
CA PRO A 80 1.13 -1.63 -20.11
C PRO A 80 0.11 -0.98 -19.18
N ASP A 81 0.52 -0.69 -17.95
CA ASP A 81 -0.20 0.13 -16.97
C ASP A 81 0.19 1.60 -17.23
N ALA A 82 -0.64 2.31 -17.99
CA ALA A 82 -0.38 3.70 -18.36
C ALA A 82 -0.33 4.63 -17.14
N ASP A 83 -1.08 4.31 -16.08
CA ASP A 83 -1.09 5.07 -14.84
C ASP A 83 0.22 4.87 -14.07
N LEU A 84 0.74 3.63 -14.04
CA LEU A 84 2.04 3.32 -13.46
C LEU A 84 3.19 4.00 -14.23
N GLU A 85 3.14 4.05 -15.56
CA GLU A 85 4.15 4.74 -16.36
C GLU A 85 4.13 6.25 -16.08
N ALA A 86 2.96 6.88 -16.08
CA ALA A 86 2.81 8.30 -15.76
C ALA A 86 3.31 8.62 -14.33
N LEU A 87 2.93 7.79 -13.36
CA LEU A 87 3.37 7.89 -11.97
C LEU A 87 4.89 7.72 -11.84
N SER A 88 5.46 6.71 -12.49
CA SER A 88 6.90 6.45 -12.49
C SER A 88 7.69 7.63 -13.07
N GLN A 89 7.20 8.23 -14.15
CA GLN A 89 7.81 9.42 -14.74
C GLN A 89 7.74 10.62 -13.79
N ALA A 90 6.60 10.86 -13.13
CA ALA A 90 6.43 11.95 -12.17
C ALA A 90 7.36 11.80 -10.96
N VAL A 91 7.43 10.60 -10.37
CA VAL A 91 8.34 10.29 -9.25
C VAL A 91 9.80 10.47 -9.66
N ASN A 92 10.19 10.03 -10.86
CA ASN A 92 11.54 10.22 -11.37
C ASN A 92 11.89 11.71 -11.60
N ARG A 93 10.93 12.54 -12.03
CA ARG A 93 11.11 14.00 -12.10
C ARG A 93 11.31 14.59 -10.72
N ALA A 94 10.45 14.25 -9.76
CA ALA A 94 10.54 14.71 -8.38
C ALA A 94 11.87 14.31 -7.72
N ALA A 95 12.40 13.12 -8.03
CA ALA A 95 13.69 12.65 -7.50
C ALA A 95 14.90 13.39 -8.07
N ARG A 96 14.80 13.92 -9.30
CA ARG A 96 15.90 14.68 -9.94
C ARG A 96 15.93 16.14 -9.50
N ALA A 97 14.78 16.69 -9.14
CA ALA A 97 14.65 18.07 -8.67
C ALA A 97 13.65 18.14 -7.50
N PRO A 98 14.05 17.70 -6.29
CA PRO A 98 13.16 17.67 -5.14
C PRO A 98 12.62 19.06 -4.82
N GLY A 99 11.30 19.15 -4.69
CA GLY A 99 10.62 20.40 -4.46
C GLY A 99 9.11 20.23 -4.50
N ARG A 100 8.41 21.19 -3.89
CA ARG A 100 6.97 21.12 -3.65
C ARG A 100 6.15 20.78 -4.90
N ALA A 101 6.36 21.50 -6.00
CA ALA A 101 5.53 21.37 -7.20
C ALA A 101 5.60 19.96 -7.82
N LEU A 102 6.80 19.42 -8.00
CA LEU A 102 6.98 18.09 -8.59
C LEU A 102 6.56 16.97 -7.63
N PHE A 103 6.73 17.19 -6.33
CA PHE A 103 6.20 16.28 -5.31
C PHE A 103 4.67 16.23 -5.34
N GLU A 104 3.99 17.39 -5.35
CA GLU A 104 2.52 17.47 -5.39
C GLU A 104 1.98 16.84 -6.68
N GLU A 105 2.64 17.06 -7.82
CA GLU A 105 2.30 16.38 -9.09
C GLU A 105 2.35 14.86 -8.95
N ALA A 106 3.44 14.31 -8.42
CA ALA A 106 3.60 12.88 -8.25
C ALA A 106 2.63 12.30 -7.18
N LEU A 107 2.37 13.03 -6.10
CA LEU A 107 1.41 12.64 -5.06
C LEU A 107 -0.03 12.59 -5.61
N ASN A 108 -0.41 13.55 -6.45
CA ASN A 108 -1.74 13.58 -7.09
C ASN A 108 -1.98 12.39 -8.03
N LEU A 109 -0.91 11.79 -8.56
CA LEU A 109 -0.98 10.55 -9.35
C LEU A 109 -0.97 9.31 -8.45
N LEU A 110 -0.22 9.33 -7.34
CA LEU A 110 -0.12 8.19 -6.43
C LEU A 110 -1.43 7.94 -5.67
N GLN A 111 -2.09 8.99 -5.17
CA GLN A 111 -3.32 8.85 -4.38
C GLN A 111 -4.42 8.04 -5.09
N PRO A 112 -4.82 8.35 -6.35
CA PRO A 112 -5.79 7.53 -7.06
C PRO A 112 -5.27 6.11 -7.32
N TYR A 113 -3.98 5.94 -7.61
CA TYR A 113 -3.37 4.62 -7.80
C TYR A 113 -3.45 3.75 -6.52
N VAL A 114 -3.16 4.33 -5.35
CA VAL A 114 -3.34 3.65 -4.06
C VAL A 114 -4.82 3.34 -3.83
N ARG A 115 -5.72 4.28 -4.10
CA ARG A 115 -7.16 4.09 -3.87
C ARG A 115 -7.74 2.94 -4.70
N GLU A 116 -7.39 2.88 -5.97
CA GLU A 116 -7.76 1.77 -6.84
C GLU A 116 -7.17 0.43 -6.36
N THR A 117 -5.95 0.45 -5.82
CA THR A 117 -5.34 -0.75 -5.21
C THR A 117 -6.17 -1.23 -4.01
N GLU A 118 -6.63 -0.34 -3.15
CA GLU A 118 -7.52 -0.67 -2.03
C GLU A 118 -8.85 -1.26 -2.53
N LEU A 119 -9.45 -0.66 -3.58
CA LEU A 119 -10.69 -1.14 -4.17
C LEU A 119 -10.55 -2.54 -4.78
N MET A 120 -9.44 -2.84 -5.46
CA MET A 120 -9.14 -4.18 -6.00
C MET A 120 -9.11 -5.25 -4.91
N LEU A 121 -8.76 -4.87 -3.69
CA LEU A 121 -8.68 -5.77 -2.53
C LEU A 121 -9.99 -5.83 -1.74
N GLY A 122 -11.04 -5.16 -2.22
CA GLY A 122 -12.38 -5.19 -1.63
C GLY A 122 -12.64 -4.12 -0.57
N TYR A 123 -11.74 -3.15 -0.35
CA TYR A 123 -11.97 -2.08 0.62
C TYR A 123 -12.87 -0.99 0.04
N SER A 124 -14.10 -0.88 0.54
CA SER A 124 -15.07 0.13 0.09
C SER A 124 -14.74 1.55 0.56
N HIS A 125 -13.88 1.71 1.56
CA HIS A 125 -13.44 2.98 2.12
C HIS A 125 -11.92 3.08 2.11
N GLU A 126 -11.39 4.30 2.19
CA GLU A 126 -9.95 4.51 2.36
C GLU A 126 -9.47 3.82 3.63
N ILE A 127 -8.27 3.24 3.55
CA ILE A 127 -7.66 2.64 4.71
C ILE A 127 -7.34 3.80 5.69
N PRO A 128 -7.81 3.71 6.94
CA PRO A 128 -7.69 4.78 7.91
C PRO A 128 -6.23 5.04 8.30
N GLU A 129 -5.92 6.29 8.63
CA GLU A 129 -4.61 6.72 9.14
C GLU A 129 -4.26 5.97 10.44
N LEU A 130 -3.25 5.09 10.35
CA LEU A 130 -2.92 4.14 11.41
C LEU A 130 -2.00 4.71 12.48
N ARG A 131 -1.33 5.83 12.21
CA ARG A 131 -0.52 6.55 13.20
C ARG A 131 -1.29 7.66 13.91
N SER A 132 -2.57 7.83 13.59
CA SER A 132 -3.46 8.75 14.32
C SER A 132 -3.70 8.26 15.76
N ALA A 133 -4.19 9.15 16.63
CA ALA A 133 -4.60 8.75 17.99
C ALA A 133 -5.69 7.65 18.00
N LYS A 134 -6.36 7.42 16.87
CA LYS A 134 -7.35 6.35 16.68
C LYS A 134 -6.77 5.09 16.02
N GLY A 135 -5.47 5.08 15.72
CA GLY A 135 -4.77 4.09 14.90
C GLY A 135 -5.00 2.63 15.28
N THR A 136 -4.92 2.29 16.57
CA THR A 136 -5.17 0.92 17.05
C THR A 136 -6.60 0.45 16.79
N SER A 137 -7.59 1.33 17.00
CA SER A 137 -9.00 1.01 16.71
C SER A 137 -9.25 0.83 15.21
N MET A 138 -8.53 1.59 14.40
CA MET A 138 -8.58 1.54 12.95
C MET A 138 -7.90 0.30 12.37
N LEU A 139 -6.78 -0.13 12.96
CA LEU A 139 -6.12 -1.39 12.64
C LEU A 139 -7.02 -2.59 12.93
N LEU A 140 -7.70 -2.59 14.09
CA LEU A 140 -8.67 -3.63 14.44
C LEU A 140 -9.88 -3.64 13.50
N ARG A 141 -10.35 -2.46 13.06
CA ARG A 141 -11.41 -2.36 12.04
C ARG A 141 -10.98 -3.00 10.72
N LEU A 142 -9.80 -2.64 10.21
CA LEU A 142 -9.27 -3.21 8.97
C LEU A 142 -9.10 -4.71 9.07
N LEU A 143 -8.51 -5.19 10.17
CA LEU A 143 -8.30 -6.61 10.40
C LEU A 143 -9.63 -7.38 10.38
N ARG A 144 -10.70 -6.80 10.94
CA ARG A 144 -12.07 -7.36 10.89
C ARG A 144 -12.66 -7.34 9.48
N GLU A 145 -12.48 -6.25 8.73
CA GLU A 145 -12.95 -6.14 7.33
C GLU A 145 -12.26 -7.17 6.43
N THR A 146 -10.93 -7.33 6.57
CA THR A 146 -10.17 -8.36 5.85
C THR A 146 -10.63 -9.77 6.22
N ASP A 147 -10.84 -10.03 7.51
CA ASP A 147 -11.28 -11.35 7.98
C ASP A 147 -12.67 -11.73 7.47
N GLN A 148 -13.61 -10.78 7.46
CA GLN A 148 -14.94 -10.97 6.87
C GLN A 148 -14.84 -11.27 5.37
N PHE A 149 -14.00 -10.54 4.64
CA PHE A 149 -13.78 -10.81 3.23
C PHE A 149 -13.16 -12.20 3.01
N SER A 150 -12.12 -12.58 3.76
CA SER A 150 -11.51 -13.91 3.69
C SER A 150 -12.51 -15.03 3.99
N GLN A 151 -13.32 -14.89 5.03
CA GLN A 151 -14.38 -15.84 5.35
C GLN A 151 -15.44 -15.94 4.23
N SER A 152 -15.78 -14.84 3.57
CA SER A 152 -16.70 -14.85 2.41
C SER A 152 -16.17 -15.68 1.23
N GLN A 153 -14.85 -15.83 1.12
CA GLN A 153 -14.17 -16.66 0.12
C GLN A 153 -13.91 -18.11 0.61
N GLY A 154 -14.49 -18.50 1.74
CA GLY A 154 -14.30 -19.84 2.33
C GLY A 154 -12.94 -20.05 2.99
N LEU A 155 -12.20 -18.97 3.26
CA LEU A 155 -10.91 -19.04 3.96
C LEU A 155 -11.11 -19.02 5.48
N PRO A 156 -10.28 -19.72 6.25
CA PRO A 156 -10.39 -19.71 7.70
C PRO A 156 -10.00 -18.33 8.24
N SER A 157 -10.62 -17.96 9.36
CA SER A 157 -10.29 -16.72 10.06
C SER A 157 -8.84 -16.73 10.53
N VAL A 158 -8.15 -15.61 10.34
CA VAL A 158 -6.76 -15.39 10.78
C VAL A 158 -6.68 -14.52 12.02
N VAL A 159 -7.84 -14.07 12.51
CA VAL A 159 -7.97 -13.13 13.61
C VAL A 159 -8.36 -13.89 14.86
N PRO A 160 -7.65 -13.70 15.99
CA PRO A 160 -8.08 -14.28 17.26
C PRO A 160 -9.52 -13.88 17.58
N THR A 161 -10.37 -14.82 17.97
CA THR A 161 -11.79 -14.56 18.26
C THR A 161 -12.00 -13.48 19.33
N ALA A 162 -11.06 -13.35 20.27
CA ALA A 162 -11.03 -12.30 21.28
C ALA A 162 -10.90 -10.87 20.70
N TRP A 163 -10.48 -10.72 19.45
CA TRP A 163 -10.35 -9.43 18.77
C TRP A 163 -11.56 -9.12 17.89
N LEU A 164 -12.39 -10.12 17.60
CA LEU A 164 -13.65 -10.00 16.85
C LEU A 164 -14.84 -9.64 17.75
N THR A 165 -14.71 -9.84 19.07
CA THR A 165 -15.70 -9.45 20.05
C THR A 165 -15.73 -7.92 20.15
N GLN A 166 -16.83 -7.31 19.73
CA GLN A 166 -17.17 -5.98 20.16
C GLN A 166 -17.55 -6.10 21.63
N ASP A 167 -16.72 -5.61 22.55
CA ASP A 167 -17.21 -5.30 23.88
C ASP A 167 -18.34 -4.29 23.71
N LYS A 168 -19.58 -4.78 23.79
CA LYS A 168 -20.75 -3.97 24.01
C LYS A 168 -20.73 -3.57 25.47
N SER A 169 -20.02 -2.50 25.79
CA SER A 169 -20.21 -1.74 27.03
C SER A 169 -20.84 -0.39 26.68
#